data_AF-A0A971XIC1-F1
#
_entry.id   AF-A0A971XIC1-F1
#
_cell.length_a   1.000
_cell.length_b   1.000
_cell.length_c   1.000
_cell.angle_alpha   90.00
_cell.angle_beta   90.00
_cell.angle_gamma   90.00
#
_symmetry.space_group_name_H-M   'P 1'
#
loop_
_entity.id
_entity.type
_entity.pdbx_description
1 polymer ?
#
loop_
_entity_poly.entity_id
_entity_poly.type
_entity_poly.pdbx_seq_one_letter_code
_entity_poly.pdbx_strand_id
1 'polypeptide(L)'
;SFTRLDLSDRKVAIFALGDSASYSTSFAESMKVVYDEIADKTTIVGQIADEGYTYDDSMAVIDGMWVGLPIDEDNEYDMTDQRLTSWVEELKKIFV
;
A
#
# COMPACT_ATOMS: atom_id res chain seq x y z
N SER A 1 6.73 -16.24 2.29
CA SER A 1 7.98 -16.48 3.03
C SER A 1 9.15 -15.76 2.39
N PHE A 2 9.31 -14.50 2.78
CA PHE A 2 10.42 -13.61 2.44
C PHE A 2 11.68 -13.86 3.28
N THR A 3 11.70 -14.93 4.11
CA THR A 3 12.79 -15.27 5.04
C THR A 3 14.17 -15.49 4.41
N ARG A 4 14.26 -15.68 3.09
CA ARG A 4 15.53 -15.85 2.36
C ARG A 4 15.99 -14.59 1.63
N LEU A 5 15.22 -13.51 1.65
CA LEU A 5 15.62 -12.25 1.03
C LEU A 5 16.43 -11.40 2.01
N ASP A 6 17.53 -10.84 1.53
CA ASP A 6 18.28 -9.81 2.24
C ASP A 6 17.81 -8.43 1.78
N LEU A 7 17.21 -7.68 2.71
CA LEU A 7 16.60 -6.37 2.47
C LEU A 7 17.21 -5.25 3.33
N SER A 8 18.31 -5.52 4.05
CA SER A 8 18.87 -4.63 5.09
C SER A 8 19.10 -3.20 4.61
N ASP A 9 19.56 -3.05 3.37
CA ASP A 9 19.88 -1.76 2.74
C ASP A 9 18.96 -1.45 1.55
N ARG A 10 17.79 -2.09 1.52
CA ARG A 10 16.76 -1.86 0.51
C ARG A 10 15.69 -0.94 1.05
N LYS A 11 15.07 -0.21 0.13
CA LYS A 11 13.79 0.46 0.36
C LYS A 11 12.73 -0.32 -0.42
N VAL A 12 11.58 -0.55 0.19
CA VAL A 12 10.47 -1.28 -0.44
C VAL A 12 9.23 -0.42 -0.39
N ALA A 13 8.59 -0.25 -1.55
CA ALA A 13 7.26 0.33 -1.68
C ALA A 13 6.28 -0.78 -2.04
N ILE A 14 5.09 -0.76 -1.43
CA ILE A 14 4.05 -1.78 -1.61
C ILE A 14 2.84 -1.11 -2.26
N PHE A 15 2.20 -1.79 -3.20
CA PHE A 15 0.87 -1.44 -3.68
C PHE A 15 0.06 -2.72 -3.87
N ALA A 16 -1.26 -2.62 -3.80
CA ALA A 16 -2.15 -3.73 -4.09
C ALA A 16 -3.47 -3.25 -4.70
N LEU A 17 -4.10 -4.16 -5.45
CA LEU A 17 -5.49 -4.02 -5.86
C LEU A 17 -6.41 -4.50 -4.73
N GLY A 18 -7.61 -3.94 -4.67
CA GLY A 18 -8.71 -4.41 -3.84
C GLY A 18 -10.05 -3.98 -4.42
N ASP A 19 -11.13 -4.53 -3.87
CA ASP A 19 -12.51 -4.14 -4.18
C ASP A 19 -13.15 -3.66 -2.87
N SER A 20 -13.21 -2.34 -2.72
CA SER A 20 -13.71 -1.68 -1.51
C SER A 20 -15.22 -1.84 -1.32
N ALA A 21 -15.99 -2.04 -2.39
CA ALA A 21 -17.43 -2.19 -2.30
C ALA A 21 -17.84 -3.60 -1.86
N SER A 22 -17.20 -4.65 -2.41
CA SER A 22 -17.54 -6.04 -2.06
C SER A 22 -16.81 -6.54 -0.81
N TYR A 23 -15.64 -5.97 -0.50
CA TYR A 23 -14.77 -6.40 0.60
C TYR A 23 -14.37 -5.20 1.48
N SER A 24 -15.34 -4.35 1.84
CA SER A 24 -15.13 -3.09 2.57
C SER A 24 -14.40 -3.24 3.91
N THR A 25 -14.52 -4.37 4.59
CA THR A 25 -13.86 -4.65 5.88
C THR A 25 -12.49 -5.32 5.75
N SER A 26 -12.02 -5.56 4.52
CA SER A 26 -10.72 -6.18 4.25
C SER A 26 -10.06 -5.58 3.00
N PHE A 27 -10.34 -4.31 2.73
CA PHE A 27 -9.92 -3.66 1.49
C PHE A 27 -8.40 -3.61 1.40
N ALA A 28 -7.84 -4.16 0.31
CA ALA A 28 -6.41 -4.20 0.00
C ALA A 28 -5.50 -4.80 1.10
N GLU A 29 -6.03 -5.66 1.99
CA GLU A 29 -5.29 -6.24 3.13
C GLU A 29 -4.09 -7.12 2.74
N SER A 30 -4.01 -7.58 1.49
CA SER A 30 -2.85 -8.34 1.00
C SER A 30 -1.53 -7.59 1.19
N MET A 31 -1.55 -6.24 1.19
CA MET A 31 -0.37 -5.43 1.52
C MET A 31 0.12 -5.70 2.94
N LYS A 32 -0.77 -5.90 3.91
CA LYS A 32 -0.41 -6.14 5.31
C LYS A 32 0.36 -7.46 5.47
N VAL A 33 -0.04 -8.49 4.72
CA VAL A 33 0.66 -9.79 4.73
C VAL A 33 2.11 -9.63 4.27
N VAL A 34 2.34 -8.83 3.22
CA VAL A 34 3.69 -8.53 2.75
C VAL A 34 4.43 -7.68 3.77
N TYR A 35 3.82 -6.59 4.24
CA TYR A 35 4.38 -5.66 5.21
C TYR A 35 4.87 -6.39 6.47
N ASP A 36 4.05 -7.26 7.07
CA ASP A 36 4.39 -7.99 8.29
C ASP A 36 5.58 -8.94 8.13
N GLU A 37 5.78 -9.50 6.93
CA GLU A 37 6.91 -10.39 6.68
C GLU A 37 8.25 -9.63 6.50
N ILE A 38 8.23 -8.33 6.17
CA ILE A 38 9.43 -7.58 5.75
C ILE A 38 9.70 -6.29 6.51
N ALA A 39 8.75 -5.74 7.28
CA ALA A 39 8.87 -4.44 7.92
C ALA A 39 10.04 -4.35 8.92
N ASP A 40 10.44 -5.46 9.53
CA ASP A 40 11.59 -5.56 10.43
C ASP A 40 12.95 -5.72 9.71
N LYS A 41 12.93 -5.94 8.39
CA LYS A 41 14.11 -6.28 7.57
C LYS A 41 14.49 -5.18 6.58
N THR A 42 13.67 -4.14 6.43
CA THR A 42 13.83 -3.16 5.35
C THR A 42 13.25 -1.80 5.75
N THR A 43 13.53 -0.78 4.93
CA THR A 43 12.84 0.51 5.06
C THR A 43 11.61 0.51 4.16
N ILE A 44 10.41 0.50 4.75
CA ILE A 44 9.16 0.67 4.00
C ILE A 44 8.93 2.15 3.68
N VAL A 45 8.63 2.44 2.43
CA VAL A 45 8.37 3.79 1.91
C VAL A 45 7.11 3.81 1.06
N GLY A 46 6.55 4.98 0.81
CA GLY A 46 5.33 5.12 0.02
C GLY A 46 4.04 4.80 0.79
N GLN A 47 4.06 4.89 2.11
CA GLN A 47 2.84 4.95 2.90
C GLN A 47 2.06 6.21 2.52
N ILE A 48 0.74 6.09 2.45
CA ILE A 48 -0.15 7.23 2.22
C ILE A 48 -1.21 7.26 3.31
N ALA A 49 -1.76 8.43 3.56
CA ALA A 49 -2.85 8.57 4.52
C ALA A 49 -4.14 7.95 3.96
N ASP A 50 -5.03 7.48 4.84
CA ASP A 50 -6.23 6.73 4.43
C ASP A 50 -7.40 7.61 3.98
N GLU A 51 -7.23 8.94 4.04
CA GLU A 51 -8.27 9.85 3.58
C GLU A 51 -8.47 9.79 2.06
N GLY A 52 -9.72 9.96 1.63
CA GLY A 52 -10.09 9.93 0.22
C GLY A 52 -10.31 8.53 -0.34
N TYR A 53 -10.45 7.52 0.54
CA TYR A 53 -10.96 6.19 0.23
C TYR A 53 -12.29 5.95 0.92
N THR A 54 -13.17 5.15 0.29
CA THR A 54 -14.44 4.72 0.89
C THR A 54 -14.38 3.22 1.19
N TYR A 55 -14.23 2.86 2.46
CA TYR A 55 -14.15 1.48 2.94
C TYR A 55 -14.54 1.44 4.43
N ASP A 56 -14.79 0.27 5.00
CA ASP A 56 -15.20 0.12 6.41
C ASP A 56 -14.00 -0.17 7.33
N ASP A 57 -13.09 -1.07 6.91
CA ASP A 57 -11.91 -1.45 7.68
C ASP A 57 -10.82 -2.08 6.79
N SER A 58 -9.57 -2.04 7.27
CA SER A 58 -8.47 -2.79 6.68
C SER A 58 -7.30 -2.90 7.64
N MET A 59 -6.82 -4.13 7.86
CA MET A 59 -5.56 -4.37 8.57
C MET A 59 -4.33 -3.74 7.90
N ALA A 60 -4.43 -3.33 6.62
CA ALA A 60 -3.37 -2.61 5.92
C ALA A 60 -3.29 -1.12 6.27
N VAL A 61 -4.13 -0.62 7.19
CA VAL A 61 -4.05 0.72 7.77
C VAL A 61 -3.51 0.64 9.19
N ILE A 62 -2.44 1.39 9.47
CA ILE A 62 -1.81 1.49 10.79
C ILE A 62 -1.70 2.98 11.12
N ASP A 63 -2.29 3.39 12.25
CA ASP A 63 -2.28 4.78 12.71
C ASP A 63 -2.76 5.81 11.64
N GLY A 64 -3.81 5.46 10.88
CA GLY A 64 -4.38 6.31 9.82
C GLY A 64 -3.58 6.33 8.51
N MET A 65 -2.59 5.45 8.37
CA MET A 65 -1.75 5.36 7.18
C MET A 65 -1.86 3.97 6.56
N TRP A 66 -2.15 3.91 5.27
CA TRP A 66 -1.94 2.71 4.48
C TRP A 66 -0.45 2.33 4.48
N VAL A 67 -0.15 1.05 4.67
CA VAL A 67 1.22 0.51 4.59
C VAL A 67 1.84 0.59 3.18
N GLY A 68 1.05 0.98 2.19
CA GLY A 68 1.40 1.11 0.77
C GLY A 68 0.28 1.82 0.00
N LEU A 69 0.23 1.68 -1.32
CA LEU A 69 -0.83 2.26 -2.16
C LEU A 69 -1.95 1.23 -2.44
N PRO A 70 -3.17 1.40 -1.90
CA PRO A 70 -4.34 0.69 -2.37
C PRO A 70 -4.86 1.27 -3.69
N ILE A 71 -5.28 0.41 -4.61
CA ILE A 71 -5.94 0.76 -5.87
C ILE A 71 -7.22 -0.05 -5.99
N ASP A 72 -8.30 0.59 -6.41
CA ASP A 72 -9.59 -0.04 -6.65
C ASP A 72 -10.02 0.19 -8.11
N GLU A 73 -9.77 -0.81 -8.95
CA GLU A 73 -10.16 -0.79 -10.38
C GLU A 73 -11.62 -1.19 -10.60
N ASP A 74 -12.30 -1.70 -9.58
CA ASP A 74 -13.69 -2.16 -9.69
C ASP A 74 -14.67 -1.01 -9.41
N ASN A 75 -14.32 -0.13 -8.46
CA ASN A 75 -15.22 0.91 -7.94
C ASN A 75 -14.67 2.34 -8.12
N GLU A 76 -13.36 2.55 -8.16
CA GLU A 76 -12.71 3.87 -8.26
C GLU A 76 -11.69 3.92 -9.41
N TYR A 77 -11.99 3.22 -10.52
CA TYR A 77 -11.10 3.07 -11.68
C TYR A 77 -10.64 4.41 -12.29
N ASP A 78 -11.47 5.45 -12.20
CA ASP A 78 -11.17 6.78 -12.70
C ASP A 78 -10.14 7.53 -11.86
N MET A 79 -9.87 7.06 -10.63
CA MET A 79 -8.87 7.62 -9.73
C MET A 79 -7.49 6.94 -9.87
N THR A 80 -7.40 5.77 -10.51
CA THR A 80 -6.16 4.98 -10.55
C THR A 80 -4.98 5.72 -11.15
N ASP A 81 -5.15 6.33 -12.33
CA ASP A 81 -4.07 7.04 -13.01
C ASP A 81 -3.53 8.20 -12.14
N GLN A 82 -4.44 8.92 -11.48
CA GLN A 82 -4.07 10.02 -10.59
C GLN A 82 -3.33 9.51 -9.34
N ARG A 83 -3.82 8.46 -8.69
CA ARG A 83 -3.22 7.86 -7.51
C ARG A 83 -1.83 7.32 -7.79
N LEU A 84 -1.66 6.56 -8.88
CA LEU A 84 -0.37 6.03 -9.31
C LEU A 84 0.61 7.15 -9.64
N THR A 85 0.19 8.17 -10.41
CA THR A 85 1.05 9.28 -10.79
C THR A 85 1.57 10.02 -9.56
N SER A 86 0.66 10.39 -8.65
CA SER A 86 1.00 11.13 -7.43
C SER A 86 1.95 10.32 -6.54
N TRP A 87 1.65 9.03 -6.35
CA TRP A 87 2.46 8.14 -5.54
C TRP A 87 3.87 7.94 -6.12
N VAL A 88 3.98 7.71 -7.43
CA VAL A 88 5.26 7.56 -8.12
C VAL A 88 6.09 8.85 -8.06
N GLU A 89 5.48 10.03 -8.13
CA GLU A 89 6.17 11.30 -7.98
C GLU A 89 6.81 11.45 -6.59
N GLU A 90 6.12 11.03 -5.53
CA GLU A 90 6.70 11.01 -4.18
C GLU A 90 7.81 9.96 -4.06
N LEU A 91 7.61 8.76 -4.61
CA LEU A 91 8.63 7.72 -4.59
C LEU A 91 9.91 8.12 -5.33
N LYS A 92 9.83 8.89 -6.42
CA LYS A 92 11.02 9.40 -7.12
C LYS A 92 11.92 10.23 -6.21
N LYS A 93 11.36 10.98 -5.25
CA LYS A 93 12.16 11.77 -4.28
C LYS A 93 12.94 10.89 -3.29
N ILE A 94 12.57 9.62 -3.19
CA ILE A 94 13.11 8.64 -2.24
C ILE A 94 14.08 7.67 -2.92
N PHE A 95 13.77 7.26 -4.15
CA PHE A 95 14.52 6.25 -4.91
C PHE A 95 15.52 6.82 -5.92
N VAL A 96 15.40 8.10 -6.28
CA VAL A 96 16.31 8.80 -7.21
C VAL A 96 17.30 9.67 -6.45
#